data_AF-A0A847N1E8-F1
#
_entry.id   AF-A0A847N1E8-F1
#
_cell.length_a   1.000
_cell.length_b   1.000
_cell.length_c   1.000
_cell.angle_alpha   90.00
_cell.angle_beta   90.00
_cell.angle_gamma   90.00
#
_symmetry.space_group_name_H-M   'P 1'
#
loop_
_entity.id
_entity.type
_entity.pdbx_description
1 polymer ?
#
loop_
_entity_poly.entity_id
_entity_poly.type
_entity_poly.pdbx_seq_one_letter_code
_entity_poly.pdbx_strand_id
1 'polypeptide(L)'
;MKIVLVGAGSIQFGYGTLGDIFNSTLLKGCEITLLDINATALEVVLKTTKEFLQKHKLSYTVNATTDRRAAFQGADFIISSIEVGNRFQLWDEDWKIPLQYGVHQVYGENGGPGGVFHSL
;
A
#
# COMPACT_ATOMS: atom_id res chain seq x y z
N MET A 1 1.56 -15.00 14.20
CA MET A 1 2.21 -13.79 13.70
C MET A 1 1.23 -13.04 12.81
N LYS A 2 0.96 -11.77 13.13
CA LYS A 2 0.03 -10.88 12.41
C LYS A 2 0.81 -9.76 11.73
N ILE A 3 0.62 -9.64 10.41
CA ILE A 3 1.22 -8.60 9.57
C ILE A 3 0.10 -7.71 9.04
N VAL A 4 0.23 -6.39 9.22
CA VAL A 4 -0.69 -5.41 8.66
C VAL A 4 -0.04 -4.75 7.45
N LEU A 5 -0.75 -4.74 6.32
CA LEU A 5 -0.34 -4.03 5.11
C LEU A 5 -1.19 -2.75 5.00
N VAL A 6 -0.57 -1.58 5.14
CA VAL A 6 -1.23 -0.27 5.06
C VAL A 6 -1.06 0.31 3.66
N GLY A 7 -2.15 0.73 3.03
CA GLY A 7 -2.17 1.05 1.59
C GLY A 7 -2.43 -0.18 0.71
N ALA A 8 -3.07 -1.21 1.28
CA ALA A 8 -3.25 -2.49 0.62
C ALA A 8 -4.26 -2.46 -0.55
N GLY A 9 -4.98 -1.35 -0.77
CA GLY A 9 -5.79 -1.14 -1.97
C GLY A 9 -4.94 -0.91 -3.24
N SER A 10 -3.65 -0.61 -3.08
CA SER A 10 -2.71 -0.58 -4.20
C SER A 10 -2.48 -1.98 -4.76
N ILE A 11 -2.91 -2.23 -6.00
CA ILE A 11 -2.73 -3.50 -6.70
C ILE A 11 -1.25 -3.91 -6.76
N GLN A 12 -0.37 -2.95 -7.07
CA GLN A 12 1.06 -3.20 -7.24
C GLN A 12 1.71 -3.60 -5.90
N PHE A 13 1.46 -2.82 -4.85
CA PHE A 13 2.03 -3.08 -3.53
C PHE A 13 1.36 -4.27 -2.85
N GLY A 14 0.03 -4.29 -2.80
CA GLY A 14 -0.75 -5.35 -2.16
C GLY A 14 -0.42 -6.73 -2.70
N TYR A 15 -0.50 -6.94 -4.03
CA TYR A 15 -0.19 -8.24 -4.61
C TYR A 15 1.29 -8.58 -4.57
N GLY A 16 2.19 -7.61 -4.76
CA GLY A 16 3.63 -7.83 -4.66
C GLY A 16 4.01 -8.35 -3.27
N THR A 17 3.61 -7.63 -2.22
CA THR A 17 3.92 -8.03 -0.84
C THR A 17 3.23 -9.32 -0.42
N LEU A 18 1.97 -9.55 -0.83
CA LEU A 18 1.31 -10.83 -0.60
C LEU A 18 2.05 -11.99 -1.27
N GLY A 19 2.53 -11.80 -2.51
CA GLY A 19 3.34 -12.78 -3.23
C GLY A 19 4.63 -13.11 -2.50
N ASP A 20 5.35 -12.11 -1.99
CA ASP A 20 6.56 -12.29 -1.20
C ASP A 20 6.27 -13.06 0.11
N ILE A 21 5.18 -12.72 0.79
CA ILE A 21 4.75 -13.42 2.01
C ILE A 21 4.45 -14.89 1.70
N PHE A 22 3.68 -15.17 0.65
CA PHE A 22 3.27 -16.53 0.30
C PHE A 22 4.42 -17.44 -0.13
N ASN A 23 5.48 -16.86 -0.71
CA ASN A 23 6.70 -17.59 -1.09
C ASN A 23 7.67 -17.81 0.09
N SER A 24 7.49 -17.12 1.21
CA SER A 24 8.39 -17.25 2.36
C SER A 24 8.03 -18.44 3.24
N THR A 25 9.01 -19.32 3.48
CA THR A 25 8.85 -20.44 4.42
C THR A 25 8.76 -19.99 5.88
N LEU A 26 9.39 -18.86 6.22
CA LEU A 26 9.38 -18.29 7.57
C LEU A 26 8.04 -17.65 7.93
N LEU A 27 7.30 -17.16 6.93
CA LEU A 27 6.03 -16.46 7.15
C LEU A 27 4.82 -17.39 6.98
N LYS A 28 5.04 -18.68 6.73
CA LYS A 28 3.98 -19.65 6.44
C LYS A 28 2.90 -19.66 7.51
N GLY A 29 1.66 -19.41 7.07
CA GLY A 29 0.48 -19.44 7.93
C GLY A 29 0.29 -18.21 8.81
N CYS A 30 1.00 -17.11 8.54
CA CYS A 30 0.73 -15.84 9.22
C CYS A 30 -0.69 -15.32 8.92
N GLU A 31 -1.17 -14.46 9.82
CA GLU A 31 -2.37 -13.66 9.59
C GLU A 31 -1.97 -12.36 8.89
N ILE A 32 -2.71 -11.99 7.84
CA ILE A 32 -2.51 -10.76 7.09
C ILE A 32 -3.78 -9.90 7.19
N THR A 33 -3.62 -8.67 7.63
CA THR A 33 -4.67 -7.65 7.62
C THR A 33 -4.35 -6.62 6.55
N LEU A 34 -5.22 -6.52 5.55
CA LEU A 34 -5.19 -5.49 4.52
C LEU A 34 -5.89 -4.23 5.06
N LEU A 35 -5.17 -3.11 5.15
CA LEU A 35 -5.69 -1.83 5.60
C LEU A 35 -5.60 -0.82 4.45
N ASP A 36 -6.72 -0.19 4.12
CA ASP A 36 -6.79 0.95 3.21
C ASP A 36 -7.99 1.82 3.57
N ILE A 37 -7.98 3.09 3.19
CA ILE A 37 -9.15 3.98 3.31
C ILE A 37 -10.17 3.74 2.19
N ASN A 38 -9.73 3.17 1.06
CA ASN A 38 -10.58 2.86 -0.08
C ASN A 38 -11.14 1.43 0.03
N ALA A 39 -12.36 1.32 0.54
CA ALA A 39 -13.04 0.03 0.72
C ALA A 39 -13.22 -0.76 -0.60
N THR A 40 -13.49 -0.07 -1.71
CA THR A 40 -13.71 -0.72 -3.02
C THR A 40 -12.43 -1.38 -3.53
N ALA A 41 -11.31 -0.65 -3.49
CA ALA A 41 -10.02 -1.21 -3.88
C ALA A 41 -9.62 -2.38 -2.98
N LEU A 42 -9.86 -2.23 -1.68
CA LEU A 42 -9.59 -3.26 -0.67
C LEU A 42 -10.39 -4.54 -0.90
N GLU A 43 -11.67 -4.43 -1.28
CA GLU A 43 -12.53 -5.57 -1.58
C GLU A 43 -11.99 -6.38 -2.78
N VAL A 44 -11.56 -5.69 -3.83
CA VAL A 44 -10.96 -6.34 -5.02
C VAL A 44 -9.72 -7.13 -4.61
N VAL A 45 -8.80 -6.51 -3.88
CA VAL A 45 -7.55 -7.15 -3.43
C VAL A 45 -7.86 -8.34 -2.51
N LEU A 46 -8.77 -8.19 -1.56
CA LEU A 46 -9.17 -9.27 -0.65
C LEU A 46 -9.77 -10.46 -1.41
N LYS A 47 -10.68 -10.20 -2.35
CA LYS A 47 -11.33 -11.24 -3.15
C LYS A 47 -10.30 -12.02 -3.97
N THR A 48 -9.47 -11.33 -4.75
CA THR A 48 -8.43 -11.97 -5.56
C THR A 48 -7.43 -12.76 -4.70
N THR A 49 -7.08 -12.23 -3.53
CA THR A 49 -6.20 -12.94 -2.58
C THR A 49 -6.83 -14.22 -2.07
N LYS A 50 -8.10 -14.20 -1.65
CA LYS A 50 -8.82 -15.39 -1.17
C LYS A 50 -8.95 -16.45 -2.26
N GLU A 51 -9.27 -16.04 -3.49
CA GLU A 51 -9.34 -16.93 -4.66
C GLU A 51 -7.98 -17.59 -4.94
N PHE A 52 -6.89 -16.82 -4.85
CA PHE A 52 -5.53 -17.34 -5.00
C PHE A 52 -5.18 -18.38 -3.92
N LEU A 53 -5.43 -18.05 -2.65
CA LEU A 53 -5.18 -18.97 -1.53
C LEU A 53 -5.96 -20.28 -1.67
N GLN A 54 -7.24 -20.20 -2.06
CA GLN A 54 -8.07 -21.38 -2.28
C GLN A 54 -7.56 -22.24 -3.43
N LYS A 55 -7.24 -21.61 -4.58
CA LYS A 55 -6.73 -22.30 -5.77
C LYS A 55 -5.42 -23.04 -5.49
N HIS A 56 -4.54 -22.44 -4.71
CA HIS A 56 -3.21 -22.98 -4.39
C HIS A 56 -3.16 -23.75 -3.06
N LYS A 57 -4.29 -23.92 -2.37
CA LYS A 57 -4.41 -24.60 -1.06
C LYS A 57 -3.43 -24.07 -0.02
N LEU A 58 -3.23 -22.75 -0.01
CA LEU A 58 -2.33 -22.08 0.92
C LEU A 58 -3.07 -21.75 2.22
N SER A 59 -2.48 -22.11 3.36
CA SER A 59 -3.11 -21.99 4.68
C SER A 59 -2.79 -20.66 5.38
N TYR A 60 -3.14 -19.54 4.75
CA TYR A 60 -3.01 -18.19 5.35
C TYR A 60 -4.37 -17.63 5.75
N THR A 61 -4.40 -16.80 6.79
CA THR A 61 -5.60 -16.04 7.16
C THR A 61 -5.47 -14.63 6.60
N VAL A 62 -6.45 -14.19 5.80
CA VAL A 62 -6.47 -12.83 5.24
C VAL A 62 -7.79 -12.15 5.53
N ASN A 63 -7.71 -10.98 6.17
CA ASN A 63 -8.84 -10.09 6.43
C ASN A 63 -8.54 -8.69 5.90
N ALA A 64 -9.57 -7.86 5.81
CA ALA A 64 -9.43 -6.48 5.38
C ALA A 64 -10.32 -5.54 6.19
N THR A 65 -9.86 -4.32 6.44
CA THR A 65 -10.60 -3.30 7.18
C THR A 65 -10.20 -1.90 6.75
N THR A 66 -11.09 -0.93 6.93
CA THR A 66 -10.80 0.51 6.82
C THR A 66 -10.51 1.14 8.20
N ASP A 67 -10.73 0.40 9.29
CA ASP A 67 -10.44 0.85 10.64
C ASP A 67 -8.99 0.56 11.02
N ARG A 68 -8.19 1.62 11.05
CA ARG A 68 -6.78 1.57 11.44
C ARG A 68 -6.56 1.05 12.87
N ARG A 69 -7.40 1.43 13.83
CA ARG A 69 -7.22 1.01 15.23
C ARG A 69 -7.44 -0.49 15.37
N ALA A 70 -8.49 -0.99 14.73
CA ALA A 70 -8.76 -2.43 14.68
C ALA A 70 -7.64 -3.20 13.95
N ALA A 71 -7.13 -2.67 12.84
CA ALA A 71 -6.05 -3.30 12.10
C ALA A 71 -4.79 -3.49 12.95
N PHE A 72 -4.36 -2.43 13.65
CA PHE A 72 -3.09 -2.40 14.38
C PHE A 72 -3.11 -3.18 15.70
N GLN A 73 -4.29 -3.51 16.21
CA GLN A 73 -4.40 -4.27 17.45
C GLN A 73 -3.72 -5.65 17.33
N GLY A 74 -2.71 -5.89 18.15
CA GLY A 74 -1.96 -7.15 18.18
C GLY A 74 -1.12 -7.44 16.92
N ALA A 75 -0.82 -6.42 16.11
CA ALA A 75 0.08 -6.57 14.97
C ALA A 75 1.53 -6.76 15.45
N ASP A 76 2.21 -7.77 14.91
CA ASP A 76 3.66 -7.96 15.12
C ASP A 76 4.46 -7.05 14.17
N PHE A 77 3.94 -6.85 12.96
CA PHE A 77 4.53 -5.99 11.94
C PHE A 77 3.47 -5.14 11.26
N ILE A 78 3.83 -3.88 10.97
CA ILE A 78 3.04 -2.96 10.17
C ILE A 78 3.92 -2.51 9.01
N ILE A 79 3.54 -2.86 7.79
CA ILE A 79 4.23 -2.48 6.55
C ILE A 79 3.35 -1.43 5.87
N SER A 80 3.87 -0.20 5.76
CA SER A 80 3.11 0.92 5.21
C SER A 80 3.67 1.35 3.86
N SER A 81 2.79 1.38 2.86
CA SER A 81 3.06 1.95 1.54
C SER A 81 1.84 2.75 1.13
N ILE A 82 1.77 3.99 1.62
CA ILE A 82 0.67 4.91 1.35
C ILE A 82 1.22 6.19 0.75
N GLU A 83 0.36 6.83 -0.02
CA GLU A 83 0.49 8.23 -0.39
C GLU A 83 -0.76 8.94 0.09
N VAL A 84 -0.59 10.02 0.85
CA VAL A 84 -1.70 10.74 1.47
C VAL A 84 -2.24 11.76 0.48
N GLY A 85 -3.57 11.78 0.32
CA GLY A 85 -4.23 12.68 -0.61
C GLY A 85 -4.35 12.11 -2.02
N ASN A 86 -4.55 12.99 -2.99
CA ASN A 86 -4.71 12.60 -4.39
C ASN A 86 -3.34 12.58 -5.07
N ARG A 87 -2.64 11.44 -4.98
CA ARG A 87 -1.31 11.20 -5.59
C ARG A 87 -1.14 11.86 -6.96
N PHE A 88 -2.06 11.59 -7.89
CA PHE A 88 -1.89 12.07 -9.27
C PHE A 88 -2.02 13.59 -9.38
N GLN A 89 -2.88 14.20 -8.55
CA GLN A 89 -2.96 15.65 -8.49
C GLN A 89 -1.72 16.25 -7.83
N LEU A 90 -1.27 15.69 -6.70
CA LEU A 90 -0.09 16.19 -5.99
C LEU A 90 1.16 16.09 -6.87
N TRP A 91 1.36 14.97 -7.57
CA TRP A 91 2.45 14.83 -8.55
C TRP A 91 2.36 15.82 -9.70
N ASP A 92 1.15 16.13 -10.17
CA ASP A 92 0.95 17.14 -11.21
C ASP A 92 1.33 18.54 -10.71
N GLU A 93 1.03 18.85 -9.45
CA GLU A 93 1.41 20.10 -8.77
C GLU A 93 2.93 20.19 -8.51
N ASP A 94 3.55 19.09 -8.05
CA ASP A 94 5.01 18.97 -7.81
C ASP A 94 5.83 19.26 -9.07
N TRP A 95 5.25 19.01 -10.25
CA TRP A 95 5.86 19.34 -11.53
C TRP A 95 5.47 20.73 -12.04
N LYS A 96 4.18 21.06 -12.08
CA LYS A 96 3.68 22.30 -12.71
C LYS A 96 4.04 23.56 -11.94
N ILE A 97 4.06 23.51 -10.60
CA ILE A 97 4.34 24.70 -9.79
C ILE A 97 5.80 25.13 -10.00
N PRO A 98 6.83 24.27 -9.80
CA PRO A 98 8.22 24.67 -10.05
C PRO A 98 8.48 25.10 -11.49
N LEU A 99 7.79 24.51 -12.46
CA LEU A 99 7.90 24.87 -13.87
C LEU A 99 7.53 26.34 -14.14
N GLN A 100 6.54 26.89 -13.43
CA GLN A 100 6.16 28.31 -13.53
C GLN A 100 7.28 29.26 -13.06
N TYR A 101 8.24 28.75 -12.27
CA TYR A 101 9.41 29.49 -11.78
C TYR A 101 10.71 29.13 -12.51
N GLY A 102 10.62 28.46 -13.67
CA GLY A 102 11.79 28.13 -14.52
C GLY A 102 12.53 26.85 -14.12
N VAL A 103 11.97 26.04 -13.22
CA VAL A 103 12.53 24.74 -12.84
C VAL A 103 11.97 23.65 -13.75
N HIS A 104 12.81 23.13 -14.66
CA HIS A 104 12.38 22.21 -15.72
C HIS A 104 12.51 20.72 -15.35
N GLN A 105 12.63 20.40 -14.06
CA GLN A 105 12.74 19.03 -13.57
C GLN A 105 11.44 18.27 -13.79
N VAL A 106 11.51 17.10 -14.43
CA VAL A 106 10.32 16.29 -14.78
C VAL A 106 9.79 15.49 -13.58
N TYR A 107 10.69 14.91 -12.78
CA TYR A 107 10.34 14.19 -11.54
C TYR A 107 10.54 15.10 -10.34
N GLY A 108 9.70 16.14 -10.26
CA GLY A 108 9.78 17.19 -9.24
C GLY A 108 9.61 16.67 -7.82
N GLU A 109 8.90 15.57 -7.62
CA GLU A 109 8.61 14.95 -6.31
C GLU A 109 9.83 14.24 -5.68
N ASN A 110 10.77 13.78 -6.51
CA ASN A 110 11.94 13.02 -6.04
C ASN A 110 13.15 13.89 -5.67
N GLY A 111 13.01 15.23 -5.74
CA GLY A 111 14.06 16.18 -5.38
C GLY A 111 13.84 17.57 -5.95
N GLY A 112 14.70 18.54 -5.61
CA GLY A 112 14.48 19.93 -5.99
C GLY A 112 13.31 20.57 -5.23
N PRO A 113 12.78 21.72 -5.70
CA PRO A 113 11.73 22.44 -4.98
C PRO A 113 10.47 21.60 -4.73
N GLY A 114 10.00 20.84 -5.73
CA GLY A 114 8.83 19.95 -5.59
C GLY A 114 9.02 18.92 -4.48
N GLY A 115 10.16 18.23 -4.46
CA GLY A 115 10.44 17.20 -3.47
C GLY A 115 10.61 17.76 -2.06
N VAL A 116 11.10 19.00 -1.92
CA VAL A 116 11.09 19.70 -0.63
C VAL A 116 9.66 19.91 -0.16
N PHE A 117 8.78 20.47 -1.01
CA PHE A 117 7.36 20.68 -0.66
C PHE A 117 6.60 19.38 -0.41
N HIS A 118 6.93 18.30 -1.13
CA HIS A 118 6.35 16.97 -0.94
C HIS A 118 6.74 16.33 0.40
N SER A 119 7.88 16.72 0.97
CA SER A 119 8.41 16.17 2.23
C SER A 119 8.02 16.94 3.49
N LEU A 120 7.49 18.17 3.35
CA LEU A 120 7.11 19.07 4.44
C LEU A 120 5.64 18.86 4.84
#